data_AF-A0A813T400-F1
#
_entry.id   AF-A0A813T400-F1
#
_cell.length_a   1.000
_cell.length_b   1.000
_cell.length_c   1.000
_cell.angle_alpha   90.00
_cell.angle_beta   90.00
_cell.angle_gamma   90.00
#
_symmetry.space_group_name_H-M   'P 1'
#
loop_
_entity.id
_entity.type
_entity.pdbx_description
1 polymer ?
#
loop_
_entity_poly.entity_id
_entity_poly.type
_entity_poly.pdbx_seq_one_letter_code
_entity_poly.pdbx_strand_id
1 'polypeptide(L)'
;MLTGRFKTCTTYSSIYSDSFFGLFRKPIKLVLAIIKCWSVQLTVAKVKAVIEMNFNQKLSDGMIISLYTKLRQACSLKLDKENLTLGGIGRIVEIIVSLYCKVKHHKGKDLKRDP
;
A
#
# COMPACT_ATOMS: atom_id res chain seq x y z
N MET A 1 19.20 -15.38 8.91
CA MET A 1 17.94 -15.33 9.68
C MET A 1 18.13 -14.23 10.72
N LEU A 2 17.38 -13.13 10.66
CA LEU A 2 17.52 -12.03 11.62
C LEU A 2 16.70 -12.39 12.86
N THR A 3 17.37 -12.74 13.96
CA THR A 3 16.76 -13.03 15.26
C THR A 3 16.96 -11.83 16.18
N GLY A 4 15.87 -11.24 16.67
CA GLY A 4 15.92 -10.15 17.64
C GLY A 4 15.86 -10.71 19.05
N ARG A 5 16.81 -10.33 19.92
CA ARG A 5 16.74 -10.63 21.36
C ARG A 5 15.90 -9.57 22.05
N PHE A 6 14.84 -9.99 22.74
CA PHE A 6 14.24 -9.17 23.80
C PHE A 6 15.13 -9.28 25.05
N LYS A 7 15.49 -8.15 25.66
CA LYS A 7 16.39 -8.09 26.83
C LYS A 7 15.83 -8.77 28.09
N THR A 8 14.54 -9.10 28.11
CA THR A 8 13.80 -9.53 29.32
C THR A 8 13.13 -10.89 29.22
N CYS A 9 13.09 -11.54 28.04
CA CYS A 9 12.49 -12.87 27.88
C CYS A 9 13.48 -13.82 27.19
N THR A 10 13.67 -15.00 27.78
CA THR A 10 14.49 -16.12 27.27
C THR A 10 13.88 -16.83 26.06
N THR A 11 12.80 -16.30 25.49
CA THR A 11 12.15 -16.81 24.28
C THR A 11 12.74 -16.17 23.03
N TYR A 12 13.26 -17.03 22.14
CA TYR A 12 13.68 -16.63 20.80
C TYR A 12 12.45 -16.50 19.90
N SER A 13 11.95 -15.28 19.74
CA SER A 13 10.90 -14.98 18.77
C SER A 13 11.52 -14.56 17.45
N SER A 14 11.13 -15.23 16.37
CA SER A 14 11.53 -14.86 15.01
C SER A 14 10.91 -13.51 14.66
N ILE A 15 11.58 -12.65 13.89
CA ILE A 15 10.94 -11.41 13.37
C ILE A 15 9.70 -11.74 12.52
N TYR A 16 9.55 -13.00 12.08
CA TYR A 16 8.39 -13.49 11.34
C TYR A 16 7.26 -14.03 12.22
N SER A 17 7.49 -14.39 13.49
CA SER A 17 6.43 -14.96 14.33
C SER A 17 5.39 -13.89 14.68
N ASP A 18 4.12 -14.16 14.35
CA ASP A 18 2.97 -13.28 14.57
C ASP A 18 3.14 -11.84 14.07
N SER A 19 3.95 -11.66 13.03
CA SER A 19 4.26 -10.34 12.47
C SER A 19 3.76 -10.17 11.04
N PHE A 20 3.66 -8.91 10.61
CA PHE A 20 3.36 -8.56 9.21
C PHE A 20 4.31 -9.24 8.21
N PHE A 21 5.60 -9.40 8.57
CA PHE A 21 6.58 -10.04 7.70
C PHE A 21 6.36 -11.56 7.58
N GLY A 22 5.77 -12.19 8.60
CA GLY A 22 5.39 -13.60 8.59
C GLY A 22 4.40 -13.96 7.48
N LEU A 23 3.57 -13.01 7.06
CA LEU A 23 2.56 -13.19 6.00
C LEU A 23 3.18 -13.44 4.62
N PHE A 24 4.40 -12.95 4.38
CA PHE A 24 4.98 -12.92 3.03
C PHE A 24 6.09 -13.96 2.83
N ARG A 25 6.61 -14.58 3.89
CA ARG A 25 7.69 -15.61 3.86
C ARG A 25 8.82 -15.31 2.86
N LYS A 26 9.17 -14.03 2.70
CA LYS A 26 10.26 -13.55 1.84
C LYS A 26 11.31 -12.83 2.67
N PRO A 27 12.56 -12.69 2.17
CA PRO A 27 13.57 -11.91 2.86
C PRO A 27 13.08 -10.50 3.19
N ILE A 28 13.29 -10.06 4.44
CA ILE A 28 12.83 -8.75 4.92
C ILE A 28 13.30 -7.62 3.99
N LYS A 29 14.54 -7.68 3.48
CA LYS A 29 15.08 -6.69 2.52
C LYS A 29 14.21 -6.53 1.28
N LEU A 30 13.67 -7.63 0.76
CA LEU A 30 12.78 -7.61 -0.39
C LEU A 30 11.42 -7.00 -0.04
N VAL A 31 10.85 -7.36 1.11
CA VAL A 31 9.59 -6.78 1.59
C VAL A 31 9.73 -5.26 1.76
N LEU A 32 10.82 -4.81 2.37
CA LEU A 32 11.13 -3.38 2.53
C LEU A 32 11.30 -2.66 1.20
N ALA A 33 11.95 -3.28 0.21
CA ALA A 33 12.07 -2.72 -1.13
C ALA A 33 10.69 -2.52 -1.79
N ILE A 34 9.79 -3.50 -1.67
CA ILE A 34 8.42 -3.37 -2.17
C ILE A 34 7.66 -2.25 -1.42
N ILE A 35 7.82 -2.13 -0.10
CA ILE A 35 7.22 -1.03 0.67
C ILE A 35 7.73 0.33 0.19
N LYS A 36 9.04 0.45 -0.09
CA LYS A 36 9.62 1.67 -0.66
C LYS A 36 9.06 1.98 -2.05
N CYS A 37 8.85 0.96 -2.89
CA CYS A 37 8.19 1.16 -4.18
C CYS A 37 6.71 1.56 -4.02
N TRP A 38 6.03 1.07 -2.99
CA TRP A 38 4.66 1.46 -2.67
C TRP A 38 4.56 2.94 -2.27
N SER A 39 5.50 3.44 -1.46
CA SER A 39 5.48 4.85 -1.00
C SER A 39 5.68 5.85 -2.14
N VAL A 40 6.36 5.46 -3.22
CA VAL A 40 6.50 6.26 -4.45
C VAL A 40 5.45 5.91 -5.51
N GLN A 41 4.42 5.13 -5.16
CA GLN A 41 3.28 4.78 -6.00
C GLN A 41 3.65 4.09 -7.33
N LEU A 42 4.69 3.25 -7.34
CA LEU A 42 5.07 2.49 -8.53
C LEU A 42 4.04 1.41 -8.86
N THR A 43 3.81 1.23 -10.16
CA THR A 43 2.96 0.15 -10.68
C THR A 43 3.58 -1.22 -10.43
N VAL A 44 2.76 -2.26 -10.34
CA VAL A 44 3.20 -3.64 -10.09
C VAL A 44 4.26 -4.10 -11.11
N ALA A 45 4.07 -3.76 -12.39
CA ALA A 45 5.03 -4.06 -13.45
C ALA A 45 6.41 -3.40 -13.22
N LYS A 46 6.43 -2.12 -12.81
CA LYS A 46 7.69 -1.42 -12.49
C LYS A 46 8.36 -1.99 -11.24
N VAL A 47 7.58 -2.34 -10.22
CA VAL A 47 8.08 -2.99 -9.00
C VAL A 47 8.77 -4.30 -9.34
N LYS A 48 8.13 -5.15 -10.16
CA LYS A 48 8.73 -6.40 -10.64
C LYS A 48 10.08 -6.18 -11.31
N ALA A 49 10.15 -5.25 -12.25
CA ALA A 49 11.39 -4.93 -12.97
C ALA A 49 12.49 -4.45 -12.02
N VAL A 50 12.16 -3.53 -11.08
CA VAL A 50 13.12 -3.02 -10.10
C VAL A 50 13.63 -4.14 -9.18
N ILE A 51 12.75 -5.01 -8.71
CA ILE A 51 13.17 -6.10 -7.81
C ILE A 51 13.99 -7.15 -8.57
N GLU A 52 13.61 -7.50 -9.79
CA GLU A 52 14.36 -8.46 -10.61
C GLU A 52 15.78 -7.93 -10.89
N MET A 53 15.92 -6.65 -11.23
CA MET A 53 17.23 -6.02 -11.47
C MET A 53 18.10 -5.90 -10.22
N ASN A 54 17.53 -5.61 -9.05
CA ASN A 54 18.31 -5.33 -7.83
C ASN A 54 18.54 -6.56 -6.94
N PHE A 55 17.67 -7.57 -7.02
CA PHE A 55 17.69 -8.72 -6.11
C PHE A 55 17.75 -10.07 -6.83
N ASN A 56 17.73 -10.12 -8.17
CA ASN A 56 17.68 -11.35 -8.97
C ASN A 56 16.59 -12.34 -8.52
N GLN A 57 15.46 -11.82 -8.02
CA GLN A 57 14.33 -12.62 -7.57
C GLN A 57 13.08 -12.33 -8.40
N LYS A 58 12.45 -13.39 -8.90
CA LYS A 58 11.14 -13.29 -9.55
C LYS A 58 10.04 -13.22 -8.49
N LEU A 59 9.21 -12.19 -8.61
CA LEU A 59 8.03 -11.98 -7.77
C LEU A 59 6.75 -12.24 -8.55
N SER A 60 5.75 -12.81 -7.88
CA SER A 60 4.40 -12.91 -8.44
C SER A 60 3.66 -11.58 -8.27
N ASP A 61 2.78 -11.25 -9.22
CA ASP A 61 1.92 -10.07 -9.09
C ASP A 61 1.05 -10.16 -7.83
N GLY A 62 0.51 -11.35 -7.56
CA GLY A 62 -0.33 -11.61 -6.41
C GLY A 62 0.36 -11.27 -5.08
N MET A 63 1.67 -11.50 -4.95
CA MET A 63 2.40 -11.12 -3.75
C MET A 63 2.47 -9.61 -3.58
N ILE A 64 2.83 -8.88 -4.63
CA ILE A 64 2.94 -7.40 -4.61
C ILE A 64 1.57 -6.78 -4.32
N ILE A 65 0.53 -7.27 -5.00
CA ILE A 65 -0.85 -6.81 -4.79
C ILE A 65 -1.31 -7.11 -3.36
N SER A 66 -1.07 -8.32 -2.85
CA SER A 66 -1.42 -8.69 -1.48
C SER A 66 -0.74 -7.77 -0.46
N LEU A 67 0.56 -7.49 -0.65
CA LEU A 67 1.31 -6.59 0.22
C LEU A 67 0.74 -5.17 0.19
N TYR A 68 0.48 -4.63 -1.00
CA TYR A 68 -0.11 -3.30 -1.16
C TYR A 68 -1.49 -3.22 -0.49
N THR A 69 -2.31 -4.27 -0.64
CA THR A 69 -3.64 -4.34 -0.01
C THR A 69 -3.53 -4.36 1.51
N LYS A 70 -2.60 -5.14 2.07
CA LYS A 70 -2.38 -5.19 3.53
C LYS A 70 -1.88 -3.85 4.08
N LEU A 71 -0.99 -3.16 3.37
CA LEU A 71 -0.58 -1.79 3.74
C LEU A 71 -1.75 -0.82 3.73
N ARG A 72 -2.60 -0.84 2.69
CA ARG A 72 -3.81 -0.02 2.66
C ARG A 72 -4.75 -0.33 3.82
N GLN A 73 -4.98 -1.61 4.13
CA GLN A 73 -5.79 -2.00 5.29
C GLN A 73 -5.23 -1.43 6.60
N ALA A 74 -3.91 -1.51 6.79
CA ALA A 74 -3.25 -0.94 7.97
C ALA A 74 -3.43 0.58 8.06
N CYS A 75 -3.34 1.30 6.94
CA CYS A 75 -3.64 2.73 6.89
C CYS A 75 -5.11 3.03 7.18
N SER A 76 -6.04 2.23 6.64
CA SER A 76 -7.48 2.38 6.85
C SER A 76 -7.93 2.12 8.28
N LEU A 77 -7.22 1.27 9.04
CA LEU A 77 -7.49 1.05 10.46
C LEU A 77 -7.10 2.25 11.33
N LYS A 78 -6.13 3.06 10.88
CA LYS A 78 -5.69 4.27 11.59
C LYS A 78 -6.45 5.53 11.15
N LEU A 79 -7.24 5.44 10.09
CA LEU A 79 -8.10 6.54 9.66
C LEU A 79 -9.30 6.62 10.59
N ASP A 80 -9.40 7.73 11.31
CA ASP A 80 -10.57 8.08 12.11
C ASP A 80 -11.73 8.42 11.16
N LYS A 81 -12.49 7.39 10.78
CA LYS A 81 -13.57 7.51 9.80
C LYS A 81 -14.71 8.38 10.30
N GLU A 82 -14.89 8.49 11.61
CA GLU A 82 -15.98 9.25 12.23
C GLU A 82 -15.69 10.76 12.17
N ASN A 83 -14.42 11.13 12.30
CA ASN A 83 -13.97 12.52 12.18
C ASN A 83 -13.45 12.89 10.77
N LEU A 84 -13.50 11.96 9.81
CA LEU A 84 -13.08 12.21 8.43
C LEU A 84 -14.15 13.00 7.65
N THR A 85 -14.23 14.31 7.89
CA THR A 85 -15.10 15.19 7.09
C THR A 85 -14.45 15.48 5.73
N LEU A 86 -14.94 14.85 4.67
CA LEU A 86 -14.61 15.22 3.29
C LEU A 86 -15.47 16.41 2.87
N GLY A 87 -15.01 17.61 3.21
CA GLY A 87 -15.70 18.86 2.87
C GLY A 87 -16.65 19.37 3.95
N GLY A 88 -17.47 20.34 3.57
CA GLY A 88 -18.42 21.04 4.44
C GLY A 88 -19.29 22.00 3.63
N ILE A 89 -20.34 22.56 4.24
CA ILE A 89 -21.24 23.52 3.58
C ILE A 89 -20.41 24.66 2.98
N GLY A 90 -20.56 24.90 1.67
CA GLY A 90 -19.84 25.93 0.93
C GLY A 90 -18.37 25.61 0.59
N ARG A 91 -17.85 24.41 0.95
CA ARG A 91 -16.49 24.00 0.58
C ARG A 91 -16.50 23.09 -0.63
N ILE A 92 -15.84 23.53 -1.70
CA ILE A 92 -15.56 22.71 -2.87
C ILE A 92 -14.34 21.84 -2.51
N VAL A 93 -14.56 20.53 -2.45
CA VAL A 93 -13.47 19.55 -2.28
C VAL A 93 -13.10 19.02 -3.66
N GLU A 94 -11.87 19.31 -4.09
CA GLU A 94 -11.34 18.74 -5.32
C GLU A 94 -10.75 17.36 -5.02
N ILE A 95 -11.50 16.32 -5.40
CA ILE A 95 -10.97 14.97 -5.43
C ILE A 95 -10.11 14.87 -6.69
N ILE A 96 -8.80 14.89 -6.53
CA ILE A 96 -7.85 14.72 -7.64
C ILE A 96 -7.90 13.25 -8.10
N VAL A 97 -8.82 12.96 -9.03
CA VAL A 97 -9.00 11.63 -9.63
C VAL A 97 -7.88 11.29 -10.62
N SER A 98 -6.98 12.24 -10.94
CA SER A 98 -5.83 11.98 -11.83
C SER A 98 -4.88 10.89 -11.31
N LEU A 99 -4.94 10.59 -10.00
CA LEU A 99 -4.24 9.47 -9.38
C LEU A 99 -4.93 8.11 -9.58
N TYR A 100 -6.23 8.07 -9.88
CA TYR A 100 -7.04 6.84 -9.98
C TYR A 100 -7.54 6.54 -11.41
N CYS A 101 -7.66 7.54 -12.29
CA CYS A 101 -8.26 7.36 -13.60
C CYS A 101 -7.28 7.57 -14.77
N LYS A 102 -6.58 6.49 -15.13
CA LYS A 102 -6.36 6.17 -16.56
C LYS A 102 -7.61 5.51 -17.18
N VAL A 103 -8.78 5.71 -16.58
CA VAL A 103 -10.04 5.09 -16.99
C VAL A 103 -10.91 6.17 -17.63
N LYS A 104 -11.24 5.92 -18.91
CA LYS A 104 -12.00 6.70 -19.87
C LYS A 104 -12.86 7.82 -19.25
N HIS A 105 -12.70 9.03 -19.79
CA HIS A 105 -13.62 10.15 -19.62
C HIS A 105 -15.08 9.70 -19.76
N HIS A 106 -15.75 9.44 -18.64
CA HIS A 106 -17.18 9.63 -18.60
C HIS A 106 -17.36 11.11 -18.29
N LYS A 107 -17.47 11.92 -19.35
CA LYS A 107 -18.06 13.26 -19.22
C LYS A 107 -19.38 13.03 -18.48
N GLY A 108 -19.47 13.54 -17.26
CA GLY A 108 -20.74 13.60 -16.55
C GLY A 108 -21.74 14.21 -17.51
N LYS A 109 -22.90 13.58 -17.65
CA LYS A 109 -24.06 14.18 -18.31
C LYS A 109 -24.19 15.57 -17.70
N ASP A 110 -24.11 16.60 -18.54
CA ASP A 110 -24.11 17.99 -18.13
C ASP A 110 -25.08 18.18 -16.96
N LEU A 111 -24.57 18.66 -15.83
CA LEU A 111 -25.42 19.21 -14.78
C LEU A 111 -26.20 20.33 -15.48
N LYS A 112 -27.48 20.06 -15.80
CA LYS A 112 -28.38 21.06 -16.33
C LYS A 112 -28.32 22.23 -15.36
N ARG A 113 -27.85 23.37 -15.87
CA ARG A 113 -28.05 24.63 -15.20
C ARG A 113 -29.52 24.97 -15.46
N ASP A 114 -30.31 24.96 -14.39
CA ASP A 114 -31.66 25.52 -14.43
C ASP A 114 -31.59 27.01 -14.85
N PRO A 115 -32.64 27.54 -15.49
CA PRO A 115 -32.58 28.29 -16.76
C PRO A 115 -31.88 29.65 -16.73
#